data_AF-A0A1Q3K4R9-F1
#
_entry.id   AF-A0A1Q3K4R9-F1
#
_cell.length_a   1.000
_cell.length_b   1.000
_cell.length_c   1.000
_cell.angle_alpha   90.00
_cell.angle_beta   90.00
_cell.angle_gamma   90.00
#
_symmetry.space_group_name_H-M   'P 1'
#
loop_
_entity.id
_entity.type
_entity.pdbx_description
1 polymer ?
#
loop_
_entity_poly.entity_id
_entity_poly.type
_entity_poly.pdbx_seq_one_letter_code
_entity_poly.pdbx_strand_id
1 'polypeptide(L)' 'MKDKKNFVLRIDSETYQILEKWAGDEFRSVNGQIEYILHQAMLDSGRKVLAAKSRATQDLQKKQGSG' A
#
# COMPACT_ATOMS: atom_id res chain seq x y z
N MET A 1 10.61 -3.51 11.38
CA MET A 1 9.63 -3.67 10.29
C MET A 1 8.93 -2.34 10.12
N LYS A 2 8.67 -1.88 8.88
CA LYS A 2 7.90 -0.64 8.63
C LYS A 2 6.57 -0.74 9.39
N ASP A 3 6.17 0.30 10.12
CA ASP A 3 4.89 0.34 10.82
C ASP A 3 3.76 0.09 9.82
N LYS A 4 3.12 -1.08 9.91
CA LYS A 4 1.92 -1.40 9.13
C LYS A 4 0.71 -0.85 9.88
N LYS A 5 -0.07 0.01 9.22
CA LYS A 5 -1.33 0.52 9.78
C LYS A 5 -2.45 -0.45 9.44
N ASN A 6 -3.04 -1.06 10.46
CA ASN A 6 -4.22 -1.91 10.29
C ASN A 6 -5.47 -1.02 10.14
N PHE A 7 -6.33 -1.33 9.17
CA PHE A 7 -7.62 -0.67 8.98
C PHE A 7 -8.67 -1.68 8.53
N VAL A 8 -9.93 -1.42 8.85
CA VAL A 8 -11.06 -2.23 8.38
C VAL A 8 -11.43 -1.78 6.98
N LEU A 9 -11.34 -2.69 6.02
CA LEU A 9 -11.79 -2.46 4.65
C LEU A 9 -13.26 -2.89 4.53
N ARG A 10 -14.11 -2.02 3.98
CA ARG A 10 -15.49 -2.36 3.62
C ARG A 10 -15.56 -2.63 2.13
N ILE A 11 -15.96 -3.84 1.75
CA ILE A 11 -16.17 -4.31 0.39
C ILE A 11 -17.42 -5.20 0.38
N ASP A 12 -18.09 -5.26 -0.76
CA ASP A 12 -19.20 -6.19 -0.94
C ASP A 12 -18.69 -7.64 -1.09
N SER A 13 -19.61 -8.59 -0.87
CA SER A 13 -19.30 -10.02 -0.85
C SER A 13 -18.82 -10.54 -2.21
N GLU A 14 -19.40 -10.04 -3.30
CA GLU A 14 -19.05 -10.47 -4.66
C GLU A 14 -17.61 -10.07 -5.00
N THR A 15 -17.25 -8.82 -4.74
CA THR A 15 -15.87 -8.34 -4.88
C THR A 15 -14.89 -9.15 -4.05
N TYR A 16 -15.23 -9.50 -2.80
CA TYR A 16 -14.36 -10.32 -1.96
C TYR A 16 -14.13 -11.72 -2.55
N GLN A 17 -15.17 -12.38 -3.07
CA GLN A 17 -15.05 -13.72 -3.67
C GLN A 17 -14.14 -13.71 -4.91
N ILE A 18 -14.29 -12.68 -5.75
CA ILE A 18 -13.42 -12.50 -6.92
C ILE A 18 -11.97 -12.29 -6.49
N LEU A 19 -11.73 -11.46 -5.46
CA LEU A 19 -10.39 -11.24 -4.89
C LEU A 19 -9.79 -12.50 -4.27
N GLU A 20 -10.58 -13.28 -3.55
CA GLU A 20 -10.15 -14.54 -2.93
C GLU A 20 -9.73 -15.56 -3.97
N LYS A 21 -10.52 -15.72 -5.04
CA LYS A 21 -10.17 -16.58 -6.17
C LYS A 21 -8.87 -16.11 -6.84
N TRP A 22 -8.76 -14.82 -7.17
CA TRP A 22 -7.56 -14.29 -7.83
C TRP A 22 -6.31 -14.45 -6.96
N ALA A 23 -6.43 -14.21 -5.66
CA ALA A 23 -5.34 -14.47 -4.73
C ALA A 23 -4.92 -15.95 -4.73
N GLY A 24 -5.89 -16.87 -4.73
CA GLY A 24 -5.65 -18.31 -4.83
C GLY A 24 -4.94 -18.71 -6.12
N ASP A 25 -5.37 -18.17 -7.27
CA ASP A 25 -4.78 -18.44 -8.59
C ASP A 25 -3.31 -18.01 -8.66
N GLU A 26 -2.90 -17.00 -7.88
CA GLU A 26 -1.54 -16.47 -7.82
C GLU A 26 -0.75 -16.93 -6.57
N PHE A 27 -1.26 -17.92 -5.83
CA PHE A 27 -0.68 -18.46 -4.59
C PHE A 27 -0.39 -17.37 -3.53
N ARG A 28 -1.30 -16.41 -3.41
CA ARG A 28 -1.25 -15.32 -2.43
C ARG A 28 -2.38 -15.42 -1.39
N SER A 29 -2.17 -14.78 -0.25
CA SER A 29 -3.29 -14.47 0.65
C SER A 29 -4.10 -13.29 0.10
N VAL A 30 -5.37 -13.17 0.48
CA VAL A 30 -6.23 -12.04 0.09
C VAL A 30 -5.59 -10.71 0.48
N ASN A 31 -5.03 -10.60 1.70
CA ASN A 31 -4.31 -9.40 2.12
C ASN A 31 -3.07 -9.11 1.26
N GLY A 32 -2.31 -10.14 0.88
CA GLY A 32 -1.18 -9.99 -0.03
C GLY A 32 -1.60 -9.50 -1.41
N GLN A 33 -2.73 -9.99 -1.91
CA GLN A 33 -3.30 -9.55 -3.19
C GLN A 33 -3.75 -8.09 -3.13
N ILE A 34 -4.42 -7.67 -2.06
CA ILE A 34 -4.82 -6.27 -1.84
C ILE A 34 -3.58 -5.37 -1.78
N GLU A 35 -2.54 -5.76 -1.02
CA GLU A 35 -1.28 -5.01 -0.95
C GLU A 35 -0.64 -4.85 -2.34
N TYR A 36 -0.63 -5.91 -3.16
CA TYR A 36 -0.10 -5.89 -4.52
C TYR A 36 -0.89 -4.94 -5.43
N ILE A 37 -2.22 -5.08 -5.49
CA ILE A 37 -3.10 -4.23 -6.31
C ILE A 37 -2.92 -2.76 -5.94
N LEU A 38 -2.94 -2.43 -4.65
CA LEU A 38 -2.78 -1.04 -4.19
C LEU A 38 -1.40 -0.49 -4.54
N HIS A 39 -0.35 -1.31 -4.45
CA HIS A 39 1.00 -0.90 -4.83
C HIS A 39 1.13 -0.60 -6.31
N GLN A 40 0.56 -1.45 -7.18
CA GLN A 40 0.53 -1.21 -8.61
C GLN A 40 -0.30 0.03 -8.96
N ALA A 41 -1.50 0.16 -8.40
CA ALA A 41 -2.34 1.34 -8.62
C ALA A 41 -1.64 2.65 -8.18
N MET A 42 -0.83 2.63 -7.11
CA MET A 42 -0.02 3.78 -6.69
C MET A 42 1.16 4.08 -7.63
N LEU A 43 1.75 3.06 -8.26
CA LEU A 43 2.79 3.22 -9.28
C LEU A 43 2.20 3.82 -10.55
N ASP A 44 1.13 3.22 -11.05
CA ASP A 44 0.47 3.61 -12.31
C ASP A 44 -0.11 5.03 -12.21
N SER A 45 -0.63 5.41 -11.04
CA SER A 45 -1.10 6.78 -10.79
C SER A 45 0.01 7.79 -10.50
N GLY A 46 1.28 7.38 -10.48
CA GLY A 46 2.43 8.24 -10.13
C GLY A 46 2.50 8.67 -8.65
N ARG A 47 1.54 8.25 -7.81
CA ARG A 47 1.45 8.67 -6.40
C ARG A 47 2.57 8.12 -5.53
N LYS A 48 3.15 6.97 -5.90
CA LYS A 48 4.28 6.41 -5.16
C LYS A 48 5.54 7.29 -5.26
N VAL A 49 5.73 7.99 -6.38
CA VAL A 49 6.83 8.96 -6.56
C VAL A 49 6.62 10.18 -5.66
N LEU A 50 5.39 10.68 -5.57
CA LEU A 50 5.04 11.77 -4.65
C LEU A 50 5.32 11.39 -3.19
N ALA A 51 4.90 10.19 -2.77
CA ALA A 51 5.16 9.68 -1.42
C ALA A 51 6.65 9.48 -1.10
N ALA A 52 7.49 9.19 -2.10
CA ALA A 52 8.94 9.11 -1.93
C ALA A 52 9.56 10.51 -1.73
N LYS A 53 9.14 11.50 -2.54
CA LYS A 53 9.58 12.89 -2.42
C LYS A 53 9.20 13.50 -1.07
N SER A 54 7.96 13.29 -0.61
CA SER A 54 7.50 13.83 0.68
C SER A 54 8.30 13.29 1.87
N ARG A 55 8.68 12.00 1.85
CA ARG A 55 9.55 11.42 2.89
C ARG A 55 10.95 12.01 2.87
N ALA A 56 11.56 12.13 1.69
CA ALA A 56 12.89 12.74 1.56
C ALA A 56 12.90 14.19 2.10
N THR A 57 11.85 14.97 1.83
CA THR A 57 11.71 16.33 2.35
C THR A 57 11.54 16.36 3.89
N GLN A 58 10.77 15.42 4.46
CA GLN A 58 10.59 15.33 5.91
C GLN A 58 11.87 14.90 6.65
N ASP A 59 12.64 13.98 6.08
CA ASP A 59 13.89 13.50 6.67
C ASP A 59 14.99 14.59 6.65
N LEU A 60 15.01 15.44 5.61
CA LEU A 60 15.90 16.60 5.53
C LEU A 60 15.58 17.66 6.58
N GLN A 61 14.28 17.94 6.82
CA GLN A 61 13.84 18.91 7.84
C GLN A 61 14.15 18.43 9.26
N LYS A 62 14.01 17.13 9.55
CA LYS A 62 14.37 16.57 10.86
C LYS A 62 15.86 16.67 11.18
N LYS A 63 16.74 16.56 10.18
CA LYS A 63 18.20 16.67 10.38
C LYS A 63 18.69 18.09 10.70
N GLN A 64 17.97 19.13 10.27
CA GLN A 64 18.38 20.53 10.46
C GLN A 64 17.85 21.15 11.77
N GLY A 65 16.84 20.55 12.42
CA GLY A 65 16.22 21.07 13.66
C GLY A 65 16.66 20.40 14.95
N SER A 66 17.76 19.64 14.96
CA SER A 66 18.29 18.94 16.16
C SER A 66 19.63 19.51 16.65
N GLY A 67 19.95 20.76 16.26
CA GLY A 67 21.11 21.51 16.75
C GLY A 67 20.74 22.44 17.88
#